data_AF-A0A8D8RGV6-F1
#
_entry.id   AF-A0A8D8RGV6-F1
#
_cell.length_a   1.000
_cell.length_b   1.000
_cell.length_c   1.000
_cell.angle_alpha   90.00
_cell.angle_beta   90.00
_cell.angle_gamma   90.00
#
_symmetry.space_group_name_H-M   'P 1'
#
loop_
_entity.id
_entity.type
_entity.pdbx_description
1 polymer ?
#
loop_
_entity_poly.entity_id
_entity_poly.type
_entity_poly.pdbx_seq_one_letter_code
_entity_poly.pdbx_strand_id
1 'polypeptide(L)'
;MNMAGICLCMYAILVPGLLSNFALYKTILETTAYSIAYCTLFATGEYLASFKLSWRSALIKSYWYKCSTQTTKLVPLVLLANQEHDYLNVKGLIPGNNVFMVNMIKTAYSAFNFMRMKAAA
;
A
#
# COMPACT_ATOMS: atom_id res chain seq x y z
N MET A 1 -0.71 -7.24 -5.35
CA MET A 1 0.00 -6.88 -6.59
C MET A 1 0.34 -8.16 -7.33
N ASN A 2 -0.09 -8.33 -8.58
CA ASN A 2 0.30 -9.51 -9.37
C ASN A 2 1.75 -9.35 -9.83
N MET A 3 2.69 -9.70 -8.95
CA MET A 3 4.13 -9.51 -9.17
C MET A 3 4.61 -10.18 -10.47
N ALA A 4 4.00 -11.30 -10.84
CA ALA A 4 4.30 -12.00 -12.09
C ALA A 4 4.07 -11.10 -13.32
N GLY A 5 2.99 -10.31 -13.34
CA GLY A 5 2.68 -9.40 -14.45
C GLY A 5 3.68 -8.25 -14.58
N ILE A 6 4.16 -7.71 -13.45
CA ILE A 6 5.18 -6.65 -13.46
C ILE A 6 6.53 -7.20 -13.91
N CYS A 7 6.94 -8.36 -13.41
CA CYS A 7 8.16 -9.03 -13.84
C CYS A 7 8.13 -9.35 -15.34
N LEU A 8 6.99 -9.81 -15.85
CA LEU A 8 6.82 -10.14 -17.27
C LEU A 8 6.88 -8.90 -18.17
N CYS A 9 6.28 -7.78 -17.74
CA CYS A 9 6.40 -6.50 -18.44
C CYS A 9 7.83 -5.96 -18.43
N MET A 10 8.51 -6.06 -17.28
CA MET A 10 9.92 -5.67 -17.15
C MET A 10 10.85 -6.49 -18.05
N TYR A 11 10.60 -7.80 -18.14
CA TYR A 11 11.33 -8.70 -19.03
C TYR A 11 11.06 -8.39 -20.52
N ALA A 12 9.81 -8.11 -20.87
CA ALA A 12 9.41 -7.72 -22.22
C ALA A 12 10.07 -6.42 -22.71
N ILE A 13 10.36 -5.48 -21.81
CA ILE A 13 11.11 -4.25 -22.12
C ILE A 13 12.59 -4.54 -22.36
N LEU A 14 13.17 -5.50 -21.61
CA LEU A 14 14.59 -5.84 -21.68
C LEU A 14 14.96 -6.68 -22.90
N VAL A 15 14.03 -7.49 -23.43
CA VAL A 15 14.26 -8.38 -24.58
C VAL A 15 13.51 -7.84 -25.81
N PRO A 16 14.14 -6.98 -26.62
CA PRO A 16 13.50 -6.46 -27.83
C PRO A 16 13.17 -7.61 -28.80
N GLY A 17 11.93 -7.63 -29.30
CA GLY A 17 11.41 -8.66 -30.20
C GLY A 17 10.67 -9.82 -29.52
N LEU A 18 10.62 -9.87 -28.19
CA LEU A 18 9.83 -10.90 -27.47
C LEU A 18 8.33 -10.78 -27.76
N LEU A 19 7.83 -9.55 -27.92
CA LEU A 19 6.43 -9.22 -28.14
C LEU A 19 6.32 -8.27 -29.35
N SER A 20 5.18 -8.33 -30.05
CA SER A 20 4.85 -7.32 -31.05
C SER A 20 4.71 -5.95 -30.39
N ASN A 21 4.96 -4.86 -31.14
CA ASN A 21 4.86 -3.49 -30.63
C ASN A 21 3.49 -3.23 -29.98
N PHE A 22 2.40 -3.69 -30.62
CA PHE A 22 1.05 -3.57 -30.09
C PHE A 22 0.89 -4.30 -28.75
N ALA A 23 1.39 -5.53 -28.65
CA ALA A 23 1.33 -6.30 -27.41
C ALA A 23 2.16 -5.62 -26.31
N LEU A 24 3.37 -5.13 -26.62
CA LEU A 24 4.23 -4.43 -25.67
C LEU A 24 3.56 -3.17 -25.09
N TYR A 25 2.97 -2.32 -25.93
CA TYR A 25 2.23 -1.13 -25.46
C TYR A 25 1.04 -1.50 -24.58
N LYS A 26 0.30 -2.55 -24.94
CA LYS A 26 -0.81 -3.06 -24.13
C LYS A 26 -0.33 -3.51 -22.74
N THR A 27 0.75 -4.29 -22.67
CA THR A 27 1.29 -4.78 -21.37
C THR A 27 1.79 -3.63 -20.49
N ILE A 28 2.42 -2.61 -21.08
CA ILE A 28 2.86 -1.40 -20.35
C ILE A 28 1.65 -0.66 -19.77
N LEU A 29 0.60 -0.46 -20.56
CA LEU A 29 -0.61 0.23 -20.10
C LEU A 29 -1.30 -0.53 -18.97
N GLU A 30 -1.48 -1.85 -19.11
CA GLU A 30 -2.09 -2.69 -18.08
C GLU A 30 -1.28 -2.65 -16.78
N THR A 31 0.04 -2.82 -16.85
CA THR A 31 0.89 -2.78 -15.66
C THR A 31 0.92 -1.40 -14.99
N THR A 32 0.88 -0.32 -15.78
CA THR A 32 0.78 1.05 -15.25
C THR A 32 -0.55 1.25 -14.52
N ALA A 33 -1.67 0.81 -15.11
CA ALA A 33 -2.99 0.90 -14.48
C ALA A 33 -3.06 0.12 -13.17
N TYR A 34 -2.54 -1.12 -13.15
CA TYR A 34 -2.46 -1.89 -11.91
C TYR A 34 -1.58 -1.20 -10.87
N SER A 35 -0.44 -0.66 -11.26
CA SER A 35 0.47 0.03 -10.35
C SER A 35 -0.20 1.24 -9.68
N ILE A 36 -0.93 2.05 -10.46
CA ILE A 36 -1.71 3.18 -9.94
C ILE A 36 -2.77 2.69 -8.93
N ALA A 37 -3.51 1.63 -9.26
CA ALA A 37 -4.52 1.06 -8.37
C ALA A 37 -3.93 0.55 -7.04
N TYR A 38 -2.72 -0.03 -7.06
CA TYR A 38 -2.06 -0.43 -5.82
C TYR A 38 -1.57 0.78 -5.02
N CYS A 39 -1.00 1.80 -5.67
CA CYS A 39 -0.59 3.03 -5.00
C CYS A 39 -1.77 3.72 -4.29
N THR A 40 -2.94 3.79 -4.93
CA THR A 40 -4.14 4.37 -4.30
C THR A 40 -4.64 3.54 -3.12
N LEU A 41 -4.56 2.21 -3.20
CA LEU A 41 -4.88 1.34 -2.06
C LEU A 41 -3.94 1.54 -0.87
N PHE A 42 -2.63 1.64 -1.10
CA PHE A 42 -1.66 1.92 -0.03
C PHE A 42 -1.87 3.32 0.57
N ALA A 43 -2.12 4.33 -0.27
CA ALA A 43 -2.38 5.69 0.19
C ALA A 43 -3.66 5.80 1.04
N THR A 44 -4.73 5.12 0.64
CA THR A 44 -5.98 5.08 1.43
C THR A 44 -5.82 4.29 2.73
N GLY A 45 -5.04 3.21 2.73
CA GLY A 45 -4.68 2.48 3.96
C GLY A 45 -3.92 3.34 4.96
N GLU A 46 -2.94 4.12 4.48
CA GLU A 46 -2.18 5.05 5.32
C GLU A 46 -3.05 6.20 5.85
N TYR A 47 -3.93 6.74 5.00
CA TYR A 47 -4.85 7.79 5.39
C TYR A 47 -5.80 7.33 6.51
N LEU A 48 -6.34 6.11 6.40
CA LEU A 48 -7.18 5.51 7.42
C LEU A 48 -6.44 5.36 8.76
N ALA A 49 -5.20 4.86 8.72
CA ALA A 49 -4.35 4.72 9.91
C ALA A 49 -4.07 6.09 10.57
N SER A 50 -3.75 7.10 9.76
CA SER A 50 -3.52 8.47 10.23
C SER A 50 -4.79 9.12 10.81
N PHE A 51 -5.94 8.86 10.19
CA PHE A 51 -7.23 9.34 10.69
C PHE A 51 -7.58 8.76 12.06
N LYS A 52 -7.36 7.45 12.26
CA LYS A 52 -7.56 6.79 13.56
C LYS A 52 -6.71 7.42 14.67
N LEU A 53 -5.44 7.71 14.39
CA LEU A 53 -4.55 8.42 15.33
C LEU A 53 -5.03 9.84 15.65
N SER A 54 -5.42 10.58 14.61
CA SER A 54 -5.91 11.96 14.75
C SER A 54 -7.17 12.02 15.60
N TRP A 55 -8.16 11.17 15.29
CA TRP A 55 -9.40 11.05 16.07
C TRP A 55 -9.11 10.71 17.54
N ARG A 56 -8.22 9.75 17.80
CA ARG A 56 -7.82 9.37 19.16
C ARG A 56 -7.18 10.53 19.91
N SER A 57 -6.28 11.26 19.27
CA SER A 57 -5.64 12.46 19.84
C SER A 57 -6.67 13.55 20.17
N ALA A 58 -7.63 13.79 19.26
CA ALA A 58 -8.71 14.73 19.49
C ALA A 58 -9.61 14.31 20.66
N LEU A 59 -9.95 13.03 20.75
CA LEU A 59 -10.77 12.49 21.84
C LEU A 59 -10.06 12.63 23.20
N ILE A 60 -8.76 12.32 23.29
CA ILE A 60 -7.96 12.49 24.51
C ILE A 60 -7.92 13.95 24.95
N LYS A 61 -7.75 14.89 24.00
CA LYS A 61 -7.68 16.33 24.27
C LYS A 61 -9.05 16.97 24.52
N SER A 62 -10.14 16.23 24.33
CA SER A 62 -11.49 16.75 24.57
C SER A 62 -11.85 16.79 26.06
N TYR A 63 -12.87 17.57 26.41
CA TYR A 63 -13.39 17.68 27.78
C TYR A 63 -14.38 16.55 28.14
N TRP A 64 -14.15 15.33 27.63
CA TRP A 64 -15.05 14.17 27.82
C TRP A 64 -15.29 13.81 29.30
N TYR A 65 -14.34 14.15 30.18
CA TYR A 65 -14.44 13.96 31.62
C TYR A 65 -15.45 14.90 32.31
N LYS A 66 -15.88 15.97 31.63
CA LYS A 66 -16.94 16.89 32.09
C LYS A 66 -18.32 16.55 31.50
N CYS A 67 -18.41 15.55 30.64
CA CYS A 67 -19.66 15.11 30.02
C CYS A 67 -20.48 14.20 30.97
N SER A 68 -21.63 13.74 30.50
CA SER A 68 -22.49 12.82 31.26
C SER A 68 -21.76 11.55 31.69
N THR A 69 -22.23 10.92 32.77
CA THR A 69 -21.66 9.70 33.36
C THR A 69 -21.56 8.54 32.37
N GLN A 70 -22.43 8.51 31.35
CA GLN A 70 -22.39 7.52 30.29
C GLN A 70 -21.18 7.75 29.37
N THR A 71 -20.95 8.99 28.95
CA THR A 71 -19.83 9.38 28.09
C THR A 71 -18.48 9.17 28.79
N THR A 72 -18.40 9.47 30.09
CA THR A 72 -17.18 9.29 30.89
C THR A 72 -16.74 7.83 30.99
N LYS A 73 -17.70 6.88 30.94
CA LYS A 73 -17.42 5.43 30.96
C LYS A 73 -17.11 4.89 29.56
N LEU A 74 -17.79 5.38 28.53
CA LEU A 74 -17.64 4.89 27.16
C LEU A 74 -16.33 5.33 26.50
N VAL A 75 -15.90 6.58 26.71
CA VAL A 75 -14.70 7.12 26.05
C VAL A 75 -13.44 6.31 26.34
N PRO A 76 -13.14 5.90 27.60
CA PRO A 76 -12.02 5.01 27.89
C PRO A 76 -12.10 3.65 27.17
N LEU A 77 -13.30 3.07 27.05
CA LEU A 77 -13.51 1.81 26.33
C LEU A 77 -13.25 1.96 24.83
N VAL A 78 -13.69 3.06 24.23
CA VAL A 78 -13.41 3.38 22.81
C VAL A 78 -11.92 3.61 22.59
N LEU A 79 -11.23 4.28 23.52
CA LEU A 79 -9.79 4.47 23.47
C LEU A 79 -9.02 3.16 23.59
N LEU A 80 -9.46 2.24 24.46
CA LEU A 80 -8.90 0.90 24.61
C LEU A 80 -9.11 0.05 23.35
N ALA A 81 -10.31 0.06 22.79
CA ALA A 81 -10.64 -0.69 21.58
C ALA A 81 -9.85 -0.22 20.34
N ASN A 82 -9.37 1.03 20.32
CA ASN A 82 -8.61 1.62 19.22
C ASN A 82 -7.12 1.84 19.59
N GLN A 83 -6.55 0.94 20.41
CA GLN A 83 -5.13 0.98 20.73
C GLN A 83 -4.23 0.49 19.60
N GLU A 84 -4.72 -0.45 18.78
CA GLU A 84 -3.94 -1.04 17.69
C GLU A 84 -3.89 -0.14 16.45
N HIS A 85 -2.73 -0.16 15.80
CA HIS A 85 -2.48 0.55 14.56
C HIS A 85 -3.03 -0.29 13.41
N ASP A 86 -4.34 -0.21 13.17
CA ASP A 86 -4.98 -0.95 12.10
C ASP A 86 -4.61 -0.33 10.75
N TYR A 87 -3.59 -0.87 10.11
CA TYR A 87 -3.41 -0.70 8.68
C TYR A 87 -4.50 -1.48 7.95
N LEU A 88 -4.97 -0.96 6.82
CA LEU A 88 -5.85 -1.72 5.94
C LEU A 88 -5.13 -3.01 5.54
N ASN A 89 -5.56 -4.15 6.06
CA ASN A 89 -4.89 -5.41 5.82
C ASN A 89 -5.58 -6.15 4.66
N VAL A 90 -4.94 -6.13 3.48
CA VAL A 90 -5.50 -6.80 2.30
C VAL A 90 -5.31 -8.31 2.48
N LYS A 91 -6.40 -9.03 2.75
CA LYS A 91 -6.42 -10.49 3.01
C LYS A 91 -5.54 -10.95 4.18
N GLY A 92 -5.27 -10.10 5.17
CA GLY A 92 -4.52 -10.47 6.36
C GLY A 92 -2.99 -10.53 6.21
N LEU A 93 -2.47 -10.41 4.99
CA LEU A 93 -1.05 -10.63 4.65
C LEU A 93 -0.29 -9.38 4.22
N ILE A 94 -0.99 -8.37 3.70
CA ILE A 94 -0.36 -7.18 3.12
C ILE A 94 -0.79 -5.96 3.93
N PRO A 95 0.10 -5.40 4.76
CA PRO A 95 -0.19 -4.15 5.45
C PRO A 95 -0.25 -3.03 4.41
N GLY A 96 -1.39 -2.35 4.34
CA GLY A 96 -1.62 -1.15 3.52
C GLY A 96 -0.88 0.06 4.05
N ASN A 97 0.45 -0.03 4.18
CA ASN A 97 1.34 0.99 4.72
C ASN A 97 2.34 1.43 3.62
N ASN A 98 2.70 2.71 3.63
CA ASN A 98 3.77 3.29 2.81
C ASN A 98 5.10 2.55 2.90
N VAL A 99 5.51 2.07 4.09
CA VAL A 99 6.76 1.31 4.29
C VAL A 99 6.77 0.04 3.44
N PHE A 100 5.65 -0.67 3.41
CA PHE A 100 5.52 -1.88 2.61
C PHE A 100 5.59 -1.56 1.11
N MET A 101 4.89 -0.51 0.68
CA MET A 101 4.94 -0.03 -0.71
C MET A 101 6.37 0.32 -1.14
N VAL A 102 7.12 1.06 -0.33
CA VAL A 102 8.52 1.44 -0.62
C VAL A 102 9.41 0.20 -0.74
N ASN A 103 9.27 -0.76 0.17
CA ASN A 103 10.02 -2.01 0.11
C ASN A 103 9.70 -2.80 -1.17
N MET A 104 8.42 -2.86 -1.54
CA MET A 104 7.97 -3.52 -2.77
C MET A 104 8.57 -2.87 -4.03
N ILE A 105 8.63 -1.54 -4.09
CA ILE A 105 9.27 -0.80 -5.20
C ILE A 105 10.78 -1.08 -5.24
N LYS A 106 11.46 -1.06 -4.08
CA LYS A 106 12.90 -1.38 -3.99
C LYS A 106 13.20 -2.79 -4.50
N THR A 107 12.38 -3.77 -4.11
CA THR A 107 12.52 -5.16 -4.57
C THR A 107 12.28 -5.26 -6.08
N ALA A 108 11.24 -4.60 -6.60
CA ALA A 108 10.97 -4.58 -8.05
C ALA A 108 12.13 -3.98 -8.85
N TYR A 109 12.68 -2.85 -8.38
CA TYR A 109 13.83 -2.20 -9.01
C TYR A 109 15.10 -3.06 -8.97
N SER A 110 15.34 -3.74 -7.83
CA SER A 110 16.48 -4.65 -7.68
C SER A 110 16.36 -5.85 -8.63
N ALA A 111 15.17 -6.43 -8.74
CA ALA A 111 14.88 -7.51 -9.69
C ALA A 111 15.07 -7.05 -11.14
N PHE A 112 14.62 -5.85 -11.49
CA PHE A 112 14.83 -5.26 -12.80
C PHE A 112 16.31 -5.12 -13.15
N ASN A 113 17.11 -4.56 -12.23
CA ASN A 113 18.55 -4.41 -12.43
C ASN A 113 19.24 -5.76 -12.59
N PHE A 114 18.85 -6.77 -11.82
CA PHE A 114 19.36 -8.14 -11.97
C PHE A 114 19.06 -8.72 -13.35
N MET A 115 17.81 -8.58 -13.83
CA MET A 115 17.43 -9.03 -15.17
C MET A 115 18.22 -8.29 -16.27
N ARG A 116 18.47 -6.99 -16.09
CA ARG A 116 19.28 -6.19 -17.01
C ARG A 116 20.74 -6.65 -17.09
N MET A 117 21.36 -6.97 -15.95
CA MET A 117 22.72 -7.51 -15.94
C MET A 117 22.81 -8.85 -16.68
N LYS A 118 21.82 -9.72 -16.52
CA LYS A 118 21.77 -11.02 -17.20
C LYS A 118 21.50 -10.91 -18.71
N ALA A 119 20.71 -9.91 -19.13
CA ALA A 119 20.44 -9.68 -20.56
C ALA A 119 21.63 -9.05 -21.31
N ALA A 120 22.59 -8.45 -20.60
CA ALA A 120 23.79 -7.83 -21.17
C ALA A 120 25.03 -8.74 -21.18
N ALA A 121 24.94 -9.93 -20.57
CA ALA A 121 25.98 -10.95 -20.52
C ALA A 121 25.70 -12.05 -21.55
#